data_AF-A0A4Q3YFA3-F1
#
_entry.id   AF-A0A4Q3YFA3-F1
#
_cell.length_a   1.000
_cell.length_b   1.000
_cell.length_c   1.000
_cell.angle_alpha   90.00
_cell.angle_beta   90.00
_cell.angle_gamma   90.00
#
_symmetry.space_group_name_H-M   'P 1'
#
loop_
_entity.id
_entity.type
_entity.pdbx_description
1 polymer ?
#
loop_
_entity_poly.entity_id
_entity_poly.type
_entity_poly.pdbx_seq_one_letter_code
_entity_poly.pdbx_strand_id
1 'polypeptide(L)' 'MRTVTKGILAGLGLMLASSTSVLAQELTILWAEWDPASYLQELVNQYEAETGVKVTVETTPWPDFQTKAFTEF' A
#
# COMPACT_ATOMS: atom_id res chain seq x y z
N MET A 1 6.44 -48.18 12.55
CA MET A 1 6.52 -47.10 11.54
C MET A 1 5.14 -46.79 10.93
N ARG A 2 4.12 -46.41 11.71
CA ARG A 2 2.74 -46.19 11.19
C ARG A 2 2.10 -44.85 11.61
N THR A 3 2.90 -43.87 12.01
CA THR A 3 2.39 -42.58 12.50
C THR A 3 2.84 -41.36 11.68
N VAL A 4 3.77 -41.53 10.72
CA VAL A 4 4.39 -40.41 9.99
C VAL A 4 3.50 -39.88 8.84
N THR A 5 2.60 -40.69 8.31
CA THR A 5 1.80 -40.33 7.12
C THR A 5 0.66 -39.33 7.37
N LYS A 6 0.19 -39.16 8.62
CA LYS A 6 -0.91 -38.22 8.91
C LYS A 6 -0.46 -36.76 9.09
N GLY A 7 0.83 -36.51 9.33
CA GLY A 7 1.35 -35.15 9.57
C GLY A 7 1.54 -34.30 8.31
N ILE A 8 1.77 -34.93 7.16
CA ILE A 8 2.10 -34.24 5.89
C ILE A 8 0.88 -33.53 5.29
N LEU A 9 -0.33 -34.09 5.45
CA LEU A 9 -1.58 -33.48 4.97
C LEU A 9 -1.99 -32.24 5.79
N ALA A 10 -1.64 -32.16 7.07
CA ALA A 10 -1.88 -30.98 7.90
C ALA A 10 -0.88 -29.84 7.63
N GLY A 11 0.34 -30.17 7.17
CA GLY A 11 1.36 -29.18 6.82
C GLY A 11 1.07 -28.40 5.53
N LEU A 12 0.36 -29.01 4.56
CA LEU A 12 -0.01 -28.34 3.31
C LEU A 12 -1.12 -27.28 3.52
N GLY A 13 -2.04 -27.51 4.46
CA GLY A 13 -3.15 -26.59 4.72
C GLY A 13 -2.72 -25.27 5.38
N LEU A 14 -1.63 -25.28 6.14
CA LEU A 14 -1.12 -24.08 6.83
C LEU A 14 -0.31 -23.15 5.90
N MET A 15 0.30 -23.69 4.84
CA MET A 15 1.07 -22.93 3.86
C MET A 15 0.19 -22.05 2.94
N LEU A 16 -1.06 -22.45 2.71
CA LEU A 16 -2.03 -21.70 1.89
C LEU A 16 -2.69 -20.54 2.65
N ALA A 17 -2.65 -20.55 3.98
CA ALA A 17 -3.23 -19.50 4.81
C ALA A 17 -2.33 -18.25 4.93
N SER A 18 -1.06 -18.34 4.55
CA SER A 18 -0.09 -17.23 4.62
C SER A 18 -0.15 -16.28 3.42
N SER A 19 -1.03 -16.52 2.43
CA SER A 19 -1.06 -15.78 1.16
C SER A 19 -2.12 -14.68 1.10
N THR A 20 -2.62 -14.17 2.23
CA THR A 20 -3.47 -12.96 2.23
C THR A 20 -2.62 -11.70 2.17
N SER A 21 -1.80 -11.60 1.13
CA SER A 21 -1.26 -10.33 0.69
C SER A 21 -2.35 -9.67 -0.16
N VAL A 22 -3.36 -9.07 0.48
CA VAL A 22 -4.25 -8.10 -0.18
C VAL A 22 -3.43 -6.84 -0.45
N LEU A 23 -2.75 -6.80 -1.59
CA LEU A 23 -1.92 -5.67 -2.04
C LEU A 23 -2.54 -5.10 -3.31
N ALA A 24 -3.73 -4.54 -3.17
CA ALA A 24 -4.32 -3.65 -4.16
C ALA A 24 -5.11 -2.55 -3.43
N GLN A 25 -4.41 -1.79 -2.59
CA GLN A 25 -4.90 -0.49 -2.12
C GLN A 25 -4.35 0.54 -3.10
N GLU A 26 -5.19 1.05 -4.00
CA GLU A 26 -4.88 2.30 -4.67
C GLU A 26 -4.86 3.39 -3.59
N LEU A 27 -3.69 3.94 -3.31
CA LEU A 27 -3.52 4.96 -2.28
C LEU A 27 -3.45 6.33 -2.95
N THR A 28 -4.43 7.18 -2.67
CA THR A 28 -4.39 8.59 -3.05
C THR A 28 -3.96 9.43 -1.85
N ILE A 29 -2.88 10.19 -1.99
CA ILE A 29 -2.35 11.07 -0.96
C ILE A 29 -2.63 12.50 -1.38
N LEU A 30 -3.49 13.20 -0.64
CA LEU A 30 -3.65 14.65 -0.76
C LEU A 30 -2.51 15.35 -0.03
N TRP A 31 -1.78 16.22 -0.71
CA TRP A 31 -0.65 16.94 -0.14
C TRP A 31 -0.71 18.45 -0.45
N ALA A 32 -0.29 19.28 0.51
CA ALA A 32 -0.20 20.72 0.30
C ALA A 32 1.12 21.06 -0.43
N GLU A 33 1.04 21.73 -1.58
CA GLU A 33 2.19 22.13 -2.37
C GLU A 33 3.01 23.19 -1.61
N TRP A 34 4.30 22.90 -1.40
CA TRP A 34 5.30 23.85 -0.90
C TRP A 34 6.69 23.47 -1.45
N ASP A 35 7.56 24.45 -1.67
CA ASP A 35 8.86 24.31 -2.38
C ASP A 35 9.69 23.04 -2.03
N PRO A 36 9.86 22.65 -0.74
CA PRO A 36 10.65 21.47 -0.38
C PRO A 36 9.89 20.12 -0.41
N ALA A 37 8.58 20.09 -0.69
CA ALA A 37 7.81 18.83 -0.72
C ALA A 37 7.99 17.95 -1.96
N SER A 38 8.77 18.40 -2.93
CA SER A 38 9.02 17.69 -4.20
C SER A 38 9.50 16.24 -4.00
N TYR A 39 10.13 15.94 -2.86
CA TYR A 39 10.66 14.61 -2.54
C TYR A 39 9.56 13.55 -2.27
N LEU A 40 8.33 13.94 -1.92
CA LEU A 40 7.24 12.99 -1.71
C LEU A 40 6.90 12.20 -2.97
N GLN A 41 7.00 12.84 -4.14
CA GLN A 41 6.80 12.18 -5.43
C GLN A 41 7.86 11.09 -5.66
N GLU A 42 9.11 11.38 -5.30
CA GLU A 42 10.22 10.44 -5.46
C GLU A 42 10.10 9.25 -4.51
N LEU A 43 9.71 9.49 -3.25
CA LEU A 43 9.45 8.43 -2.27
C LEU A 43 8.30 7.51 -2.70
N VAL A 44 7.22 8.08 -3.23
CA VAL A 44 6.08 7.31 -3.73
C VAL A 44 6.48 6.43 -4.91
N ASN A 45 7.28 6.95 -5.84
CA ASN A 45 7.78 6.16 -6.96
C ASN A 45 8.66 4.98 -6.50
N GLN A 46 9.51 5.20 -5.49
CA GLN A 46 10.33 4.13 -4.90
C GLN A 46 9.45 3.07 -4.21
N TYR A 47 8.44 3.51 -3.46
CA TYR A 47 7.48 2.62 -2.81
C TYR A 47 6.69 1.78 -3.81
N GLU A 48 6.24 2.38 -4.92
CA GLU A 48 5.56 1.65 -6.01
C GLU A 48 6.49 0.62 -6.64
N ALA A 49 7.77 0.95 -6.86
CA ALA A 49 8.75 0.03 -7.40
C ALA A 49 9.04 -1.18 -6.49
N GLU A 50 9.05 -0.99 -5.17
CA GLU A 50 9.34 -2.04 -4.19
C GLU A 50 8.13 -2.92 -3.89
N THR A 51 6.94 -2.33 -3.84
CA THR A 51 5.72 -3.01 -3.35
C THR A 51 4.73 -3.35 -4.46
N GLY A 52 4.86 -2.75 -5.64
CA GLY A 52 3.87 -2.85 -6.72
C GLY A 52 2.55 -2.13 -6.42
N VAL A 53 2.48 -1.36 -5.33
CA VAL A 53 1.28 -0.62 -4.92
C VAL A 53 1.29 0.75 -5.59
N LYS A 54 0.25 1.02 -6.38
CA LYS A 54 0.08 2.30 -7.06
C LYS A 54 -0.31 3.39 -6.08
N VAL A 55 0.53 4.42 -5.96
CA VAL A 55 0.28 5.58 -5.09
C VAL A 55 0.23 6.85 -5.93
N THR A 56 -0.84 7.62 -5.80
CA THR A 56 -1.02 8.89 -6.52
C THR A 56 -0.94 10.05 -5.53
N VAL A 57 -0.05 11.00 -5.77
CA VAL A 57 0.06 12.22 -4.95
C VAL A 57 -0.67 13.34 -5.67
N GLU A 58 -1.73 13.86 -5.06
CA GLU A 58 -2.46 15.03 -5.52
C GLU A 58 -2.00 16.26 -4.72
N THR A 59 -1.29 17.15 -5.40
CA THR A 59 -0.80 18.39 -4.80
C THR A 59 -1.82 19.50 -4.95
N THR A 60 -2.07 20.23 -3.87
CA THR A 60 -3.00 21.37 -3.87
C THR A 60 -2.38 22.56 -3.16
N PRO A 61 -2.67 23.80 -3.59
CA PRO A 61 -2.20 24.98 -2.87
C PRO A 61 -2.69 24.97 -1.41
N TRP A 62 -1.83 25.41 -0.48
CA TRP A 62 -2.17 25.51 0.95
C TRP A 62 -3.52 26.18 1.26
N PRO A 63 -3.90 27.30 0.61
CA PRO A 63 -5.20 27.93 0.84
C PRO A 63 -6.40 27.03 0.53
N ASP A 64 -6.24 26.08 -0.40
CA ASP A 64 -7.31 25.23 -0.92
C ASP A 64 -7.27 23.81 -0.32
N PHE A 65 -6.18 23.44 0.36
CA PHE A 65 -5.96 22.11 0.91
C PHE A 65 -7.12 21.67 1.81
N GLN A 66 -7.54 22.53 2.75
CA GLN A 66 -8.62 22.21 3.68
C GLN A 66 -9.95 22.00 2.94
N THR A 67 -10.25 22.87 1.97
CA THR A 67 -11.49 22.79 1.18
C THR A 67 -11.53 21.49 0.37
N LYS A 68 -10.45 21.15 -0.32
CA LYS A 68 -10.36 19.89 -1.09
C LYS A 68 -10.39 18.66 -0.19
N ALA A 69 -9.67 18.67 0.94
CA ALA A 69 -9.69 17.58 1.90
C ALA A 69 -11.09 17.24 2.38
N PHE A 70 -11.91 18.23 2.73
CA PHE A 70 -13.29 17.99 3.21
C PHE A 70 -14.34 17.79 2.11
N THR A 71 -14.00 18.07 0.85
CA THR A 71 -14.92 17.92 -0.28
C THR A 71 -14.71 16.61 -1.03
N GLU A 72 -13.48 16.14 -1.14
CA GLU A 72 -13.09 14.96 -1.95
C GLU A 72 -12.72 13.72 -1.11
N PHE A 73 -12.53 13.85 0.21
CA PHE A 73 -12.16 12.76 1.13
C PHE A 73 -13.04 12.72 2.39
#